data_AF-A0A506UQ15-F1
#
_entry.id   AF-A0A506UQ15-F1
#
_cell.length_a   1.000
_cell.length_b   1.000
_cell.length_c   1.000
_cell.angle_alpha   90.00
_cell.angle_beta   90.00
_cell.angle_gamma   90.00
#
_symmetry.space_group_name_H-M   'P 1'
#
loop_
_entity.id
_entity.type
_entity.pdbx_description
1 polymer ?
#
loop_
_entity_poly.entity_id
_entity_poly.type
_entity_poly.pdbx_seq_one_letter_code
_entity_poly.pdbx_strand_id
1 'polypeptide(L)' 'MPGNDPFAPLRHDLRNTLTPALFCADLLQNHTDPEVRQAAGTILSALERTLERLAATKEQRPS' A
#
# COMPACT_ATOMS: atom_id res chain seq x y z
N MET A 1 -11.02 21.40 19.22
CA MET A 1 -9.77 20.86 18.66
C MET A 1 -10.13 19.59 17.88
N PRO A 2 -9.86 19.49 16.57
CA PRO A 2 -10.13 18.24 15.86
C PRO A 2 -9.30 17.13 16.50
N GLY A 3 -9.94 15.98 16.75
CA GLY A 3 -9.35 14.84 17.44
C GLY A 3 -8.06 14.38 16.78
N ASN A 4 -6.99 14.32 17.58
CA ASN A 4 -5.70 13.80 17.15
C ASN A 4 -5.86 12.30 16.90
N ASP A 5 -5.96 11.89 15.63
CA ASP A 5 -5.97 10.48 15.26
C ASP A 5 -4.58 9.88 15.57
N PRO A 6 -4.46 9.04 16.62
CA PRO A 6 -3.16 8.53 17.07
C PRO A 6 -2.51 7.61 16.04
N PHE A 7 -3.27 7.12 15.06
CA PHE A 7 -2.77 6.26 14.00
C PHE A 7 -2.31 7.04 12.75
N ALA A 8 -2.49 8.37 12.71
CA ALA A 8 -2.05 9.17 11.57
C ALA A 8 -0.52 9.08 11.29
N PRO A 9 0.37 9.12 12.29
CA PRO A 9 1.80 8.92 12.08
C PRO A 9 2.11 7.49 11.59
N LEU A 10 1.47 6.49 12.18
CA LEU A 10 1.66 5.08 11.79
C LEU A 10 1.25 4.83 10.33
N ARG A 11 0.11 5.37 9.89
CA ARG A 11 -0.34 5.23 8.49
C ARG A 11 0.62 5.92 7.53
N HIS A 12 1.13 7.09 7.90
CA HIS A 12 2.12 7.81 7.11
C HIS A 12 3.41 7.00 6.95
N ASP A 13 3.94 6.44 8.05
CA ASP A 13 5.17 5.65 8.03
C ASP A 13 5.00 4.35 7.24
N LEU A 14 3.86 3.68 7.39
CA LEU A 14 3.54 2.49 6.60
C LEU A 14 3.43 2.83 5.11
N ARG A 15 2.77 3.93 4.74
CA ARG A 15 2.69 4.37 3.34
C ARG A 15 4.09 4.65 2.76
N ASN A 16 4.94 5.34 3.51
CA ASN A 16 6.30 5.64 3.09
C ASN A 16 7.14 4.36 2.93
N THR A 17 6.98 3.40 3.84
CA THR A 17 7.68 2.12 3.79
C THR A 17 7.25 1.26 2.58
N LEU A 18 5.97 1.29 2.23
CA LEU A 18 5.43 0.51 1.11
C LEU A 18 5.67 1.14 -0.26
N THR A 19 5.94 2.44 -0.33
CA THR A 19 6.21 3.18 -1.58
C THR A 19 7.33 2.57 -2.42
N PRO A 20 8.54 2.25 -1.89
CA PRO A 20 9.58 1.60 -2.69
C PRO A 20 9.17 0.20 -3.18
N ALA A 21 8.39 -0.55 -2.41
CA ALA A 21 7.91 -1.87 -2.84
C ALA A 21 6.94 -1.78 -4.02
N LEU A 22 6.05 -0.77 -4.02
CA LEU A 22 5.16 -0.48 -5.14
C LEU A 22 5.94 -0.12 -6.40
N PHE A 23 6.95 0.74 -6.26
CA PHE A 23 7.81 1.11 -7.37
C PHE A 23 8.58 -0.08 -7.96
N CYS A 24 9.14 -0.95 -7.11
CA CYS A 24 9.80 -2.17 -7.57
C CYS A 24 8.82 -3.13 -8.27
N ALA A 25 7.61 -3.29 -7.74
CA ALA A 25 6.59 -4.13 -8.36
C ALA A 25 6.17 -3.58 -9.74
N ASP A 26 6.03 -2.27 -9.88
CA ASP A 26 5.72 -1.60 -11.15
C ASP A 26 6.84 -1.79 -12.19
N LEU A 27 8.10 -1.66 -11.78
CA LEU A 27 9.25 -1.97 -12.64
C LEU A 27 9.23 -3.42 -13.13
N LEU A 28 8.93 -4.38 -12.24
CA LEU A 28 8.89 -5.81 -12.57
C LEU A 28 7.71 -6.19 -13.47
N GLN A 29 6.61 -5.42 -13.50
CA GLN A 29 5.53 -5.64 -14.46
C GLN A 29 5.94 -5.44 -15.91
N ASN A 30 6.99 -4.66 -16.16
CA ASN A 30 7.52 -4.41 -17.49
C ASN A 30 8.64 -5.40 -17.88
N HIS A 31 8.89 -6.42 -17.05
CA HIS A 31 9.90 -7.43 -17.32
C HIS A 31 9.52 -8.32 -18.52
N THR A 32 10.51 -8.80 -19.28
CA THR A 32 10.26 -9.63 -20.48
C THR A 32 9.76 -11.03 -20.14
N ASP A 33 10.19 -11.55 -18.99
CA ASP A 33 9.78 -12.86 -18.47
C ASP A 33 8.32 -12.84 -17.99
N PRO A 34 7.43 -13.69 -18.53
CA PRO A 34 6.03 -13.76 -18.13
C PRO A 34 5.81 -14.19 -16.67
N GLU A 35 6.64 -15.07 -16.10
CA GLU A 35 6.51 -15.49 -14.70
C GLU A 35 6.84 -14.34 -13.75
N VAL A 36 7.88 -13.56 -14.09
CA VAL A 36 8.26 -12.35 -13.33
C VAL A 36 7.14 -11.32 -13.36
N ARG A 37 6.52 -11.07 -14.52
CA ARG A 37 5.38 -10.15 -14.61
C ARG A 37 4.18 -10.60 -13.79
N GLN A 38 3.88 -11.90 -13.80
CA GLN A 38 2.78 -12.45 -13.02
C GLN A 38 3.02 -12.32 -11.52
N ALA A 39 4.24 -12.59 -11.06
CA ALA A 39 4.65 -12.38 -9.68
C ALA A 39 4.56 -10.89 -9.30
N ALA A 40 5.02 -9.98 -10.18
CA ALA A 40 4.93 -8.53 -9.99
C ALA A 40 3.49 -8.04 -9.85
N GLY A 41 2.58 -8.54 -10.70
CA GLY A 41 1.15 -8.24 -10.60
C GLY A 41 0.54 -8.68 -9.27
N THR A 42 0.92 -9.87 -8.79
CA THR A 42 0.48 -10.38 -7.48
C THR A 42 0.97 -9.50 -6.33
N ILE A 43 2.24 -9.09 -6.36
CA ILE A 43 2.83 -8.20 -5.36
C ILE A 43 2.13 -6.85 -5.38
N LEU A 44 1.94 -6.25 -6.56
CA LEU A 44 1.29 -4.95 -6.70
C LEU A 44 -0.13 -4.98 -6.13
N SER A 45 -0.95 -5.96 -6.52
CA SER A 45 -2.31 -6.12 -6.01
C SER A 45 -2.36 -6.31 -4.48
N ALA A 46 -1.40 -7.02 -3.89
CA ALA A 46 -1.33 -7.19 -2.44
C ALA A 46 -0.98 -5.87 -1.71
N LEU A 47 -0.07 -5.09 -2.27
CA LEU A 47 0.34 -3.79 -1.73
C LEU A 47 -0.80 -2.77 -1.82
N GLU A 48 -1.50 -2.70 -2.96
CA GLU A 48 -2.65 -1.82 -3.16
C GLU A 48 -3.77 -2.12 -2.15
N ARG A 49 -4.15 -3.40 -2.01
CA ARG A 49 -5.14 -3.84 -1.00
C ARG A 49 -4.75 -3.48 0.42
N THR A 50 -3.45 -3.51 0.73
CA THR A 50 -2.93 -3.14 2.05
C THR A 50 -3.08 -1.64 2.28
N LEU A 51 -2.75 -0.81 1.29
CA LEU A 51 -2.92 0.64 1.35
C LEU A 51 -4.39 1.05 1.44
N GLU A 52 -5.28 0.39 0.69
CA GLU A 52 -6.73 0.62 0.77
C GLU A 52 -7.26 0.34 2.18
N ARG A 53 -6.90 -0.80 2.78
CA ARG A 53 -7.26 -1.14 4.16
C ARG A 53 -6.71 -0.11 5.14
N LEU A 54 -5.47 0.33 4.94
CA LEU A 54 -4.84 1.35 5.77
C LEU A 54 -5.58 2.69 5.69
N ALA A 55 -6.01 3.10 4.49
CA ALA A 55 -6.82 4.30 4.30
C ALA A 55 -8.20 4.16 4.96
N ALA A 56 -8.85 3.00 4.84
CA ALA A 56 -10.16 2.72 5.41
C ALA A 56 -10.18 2.73 6.95
N THR A 57 -9.03 2.50 7.62
CA THR A 57 -8.93 2.62 9.09
C THR A 57 -9.18 4.05 9.59
N LYS A 58 -9.07 5.07 8.74
CA LYS A 58 -9.44 6.46 9.05
C LYS A 58 -10.97 6.68 9.07
N GLU A 59 -11.71 5.93 8.24
CA GLU A 59 -13.15 6.06 8.02
C GLU A 59 -13.96 5.29 9.08
N GLN A 60 -13.42 4.19 9.63
CA GLN A 60 -14.04 3.38 10.67
C GLN A 60 -13.93 4.03 12.06
N ARG A 61 -14.58 5.18 12.25
CA ARG A 61 -14.89 5.71 13.57
C ARG A 61 -16.38 5.43 13.83
N PRO A 62 -16.76 4.51 14.73
CA PRO A 62 -18.14 4.48 15.19
C PRO A 62 -18.40 5.79 15.94
N SER A 63 -19.46 6.49 15.54
CA SER A 63 -19.99 7.68 16.24
C SER A 63 -20.43 7.35 17.66
#